data_AF-A0A2V9VX95-F1
#
_entry.id   AF-A0A2V9VX95-F1
#
_cell.length_a   1.000
_cell.length_b   1.000
_cell.length_c   1.000
_cell.angle_alpha   90.00
_cell.angle_beta   90.00
_cell.angle_gamma   90.00
#
_symmetry.space_group_name_H-M   'P 1'
#
loop_
_entity.id
_entity.type
_entity.pdbx_description
1 polymer ?
#
loop_
_entity_poly.entity_id
_entity_poly.type
_entity_poly.pdbx_seq_one_letter_code
_entity_poly.pdbx_strand_id
1 'polypeptide(L)'
;MPFHKVPFLWRFHAVHHSSKALDWIAGSRSHFVDDTLVRGFILVPLMLGFSQAIILAYLIFVTLHATWTHCNFGPSAKWLEKYLVMPRYHHWHHTSQKEGIDKNFAIHFPWIDRLFGTYYYPDEWPERYGLDGEEIARGFVGQTIEPFTKRKRTP
;
A
#
# COMPACT_ATOMS: atom_id res chain seq x y z
N MET A 1 -3.24 -5.67 -5.73
CA MET A 1 -3.01 -6.17 -7.09
C MET A 1 -3.73 -5.35 -8.18
N PRO A 2 -5.08 -5.15 -8.21
CA PRO A 2 -5.72 -4.42 -9.32
C PRO A 2 -5.24 -2.98 -9.48
N PHE A 3 -4.99 -2.29 -8.37
CA PHE A 3 -4.47 -0.91 -8.36
C PHE A 3 -3.07 -0.76 -8.97
N HIS A 4 -2.28 -1.82 -9.04
CA HIS A 4 -0.97 -1.83 -9.69
C HIS A 4 -1.05 -2.28 -11.16
N LYS A 5 -2.04 -3.11 -11.50
CA LYS A 5 -2.16 -3.72 -12.84
C LYS A 5 -3.07 -2.99 -13.81
N VAL A 6 -4.05 -2.24 -13.31
CA VAL A 6 -4.99 -1.49 -14.14
C VAL A 6 -4.49 -0.05 -14.25
N PRO A 7 -4.07 0.43 -15.45
CA PRO A 7 -3.47 1.76 -15.60
C PRO A 7 -4.34 2.91 -15.12
N PHE A 8 -5.67 2.76 -15.20
CA PHE A 8 -6.61 3.76 -14.67
C PHE A 8 -6.55 3.84 -13.14
N LEU A 9 -6.57 2.71 -12.44
CA LEU A 9 -6.51 2.65 -10.97
C LEU A 9 -5.12 3.06 -10.46
N TRP A 10 -4.07 2.69 -11.19
CA TRP A 10 -2.69 3.08 -10.87
C TRP A 10 -2.52 4.59 -10.77
N ARG A 11 -3.25 5.39 -11.55
CA ARG A 11 -3.13 6.86 -11.46
C ARG A 11 -3.48 7.42 -10.08
N PHE A 12 -4.43 6.80 -9.40
CA PHE A 12 -4.82 7.18 -8.04
C PHE A 12 -3.84 6.61 -7.02
N HIS A 13 -3.48 5.34 -7.19
CA HIS A 13 -2.60 4.63 -6.27
C HIS A 13 -1.13 5.09 -6.35
N ALA A 14 -0.69 5.60 -7.49
CA ALA A 14 0.65 6.19 -7.67
C ALA A 14 0.88 7.39 -6.74
N VAL A 15 -0.17 8.10 -6.31
CA VAL A 15 -0.05 9.16 -5.29
C VAL A 15 0.52 8.57 -3.99
N HIS A 16 0.06 7.40 -3.60
CA HIS A 16 0.53 6.66 -2.43
C HIS A 16 1.99 6.20 -2.60
N HIS A 17 2.31 5.58 -3.73
CA HIS A 17 3.67 5.10 -4.02
C HIS A 17 4.68 6.21 -4.34
N SER A 18 4.24 7.44 -4.57
CA SER A 18 5.16 8.53 -4.98
C SER A 18 6.03 9.08 -3.85
N SER A 19 5.92 8.58 -2.62
CA SER A 19 6.77 9.03 -1.53
C SER A 19 8.19 8.52 -1.69
N LYS A 20 9.18 9.42 -1.67
CA LYS A 20 10.61 9.07 -1.72
C LYS A 20 11.21 8.71 -0.35
N ALA A 21 10.45 8.95 0.71
CA ALA A 21 10.75 8.52 2.06
C ALA A 21 9.50 7.84 2.63
N LEU A 22 9.69 6.66 3.24
CA LEU A 22 8.58 5.92 3.83
C LEU A 22 8.68 5.99 5.34
N ASP A 23 7.63 6.55 5.95
CA ASP A 23 7.38 6.57 7.38
C ASP A 23 5.87 6.42 7.62
N TRP A 24 5.46 6.43 8.89
CA TRP A 24 4.05 6.28 9.27
C TRP A 24 3.14 7.39 8.69
N ILE A 25 3.67 8.57 8.37
CA ILE A 25 2.92 9.65 7.73
C ILE A 25 2.76 9.35 6.24
N ALA A 26 3.78 8.79 5.58
CA ALA A 26 3.69 8.37 4.18
C ALA A 26 2.53 7.38 3.94
N GLY A 27 2.20 6.54 4.91
CA GLY A 27 1.01 5.66 4.86
C GLY A 27 -0.33 6.39 4.77
N SER A 28 -0.39 7.65 5.20
CA SER A 28 -1.59 8.50 5.11
C SER A 28 -1.66 9.31 3.81
N ARG A 29 -0.59 9.30 3.01
CA ARG A 29 -0.54 10.00 1.73
C ARG A 29 -1.23 9.16 0.67
N SER A 30 -2.55 9.32 0.55
CA SER A 30 -3.36 8.58 -0.41
C SER A 30 -4.35 9.49 -1.12
N HIS A 31 -4.79 9.07 -2.30
CA HIS A 31 -5.86 9.78 -3.01
C HIS A 31 -7.22 9.35 -2.46
N PHE A 32 -8.16 10.29 -2.28
CA PHE A 32 -9.49 10.01 -1.71
C PHE A 32 -10.25 8.87 -2.44
N VAL A 33 -10.16 8.82 -3.76
CA VAL A 33 -10.73 7.73 -4.58
C VAL A 33 -10.09 6.38 -4.25
N ASP A 34 -8.77 6.35 -4.05
CA ASP A 34 -8.04 5.13 -3.69
C ASP A 34 -8.53 4.64 -2.32
N ASP A 35 -8.55 5.52 -1.32
CA ASP A 35 -9.06 5.23 0.01
C ASP A 35 -10.52 4.77 -0.01
N THR A 36 -11.39 5.45 -0.77
CA THR A 36 -12.81 5.10 -0.84
C THR A 36 -13.02 3.73 -1.48
N LEU A 37 -12.29 3.41 -2.54
CA LEU A 37 -12.41 2.10 -3.19
C LEU A 37 -11.83 1.01 -2.30
N VAL A 38 -10.58 1.15 -1.84
CA VAL A 38 -9.92 0.13 -1.01
C VAL A 38 -10.66 -0.09 0.30
N ARG A 39 -11.01 0.98 1.02
CA ARG A 39 -11.68 0.89 2.33
C ARG A 39 -13.18 0.65 2.20
N GLY A 40 -13.82 1.15 1.15
CA GLY A 40 -15.25 0.93 0.90
C GLY A 40 -15.58 -0.53 0.65
N PHE A 41 -14.75 -1.25 -0.14
CA PHE A 41 -14.93 -2.69 -0.34
C PHE A 41 -14.77 -3.51 0.93
N ILE A 42 -13.89 -3.07 1.84
CA ILE A 42 -13.69 -3.69 3.15
C ILE A 42 -14.95 -3.62 4.04
N LEU A 43 -15.78 -2.57 3.87
CA LEU A 43 -17.02 -2.43 4.64
C LEU A 43 -18.15 -3.32 4.11
N VAL A 44 -18.11 -3.79 2.86
CA VAL A 44 -19.19 -4.57 2.25
C VAL A 44 -19.48 -5.89 2.98
N PRO A 45 -18.48 -6.75 3.33
CA PRO A 45 -18.73 -7.95 4.12
C PRO A 45 -19.22 -7.65 5.54
N LEU A 46 -18.84 -6.50 6.10
CA LEU A 46 -19.23 -6.10 7.46
C LEU A 46 -20.72 -5.74 7.56
N MET A 47 -21.37 -5.42 6.43
CA MET A 47 -22.81 -5.19 6.31
C MET A 47 -23.63 -6.49 6.33
N LEU A 48 -23.01 -7.67 6.37
CA LEU A 48 -23.68 -8.99 6.40
C LEU A 48 -24.18 -9.40 7.79
N GLY A 49 -24.41 -8.45 8.70
CA GLY A 49 -25.00 -8.71 10.03
C GLY A 49 -24.00 -9.00 11.14
N PHE A 50 -22.72 -8.64 10.99
CA PHE A 50 -21.74 -8.73 12.07
C PHE A 50 -22.05 -7.74 13.21
N SER A 51 -21.68 -8.09 14.44
CA SER A 51 -21.90 -7.19 15.58
C SER A 51 -21.02 -5.94 15.48
N GLN A 52 -21.52 -4.82 16.02
CA GLN A 52 -20.76 -3.55 16.05
C GLN A 52 -19.40 -3.69 16.72
N ALA A 53 -19.29 -4.54 17.76
CA ALA A 53 -18.04 -4.80 18.46
C ALA A 53 -16.99 -5.47 17.55
N ILE A 54 -17.40 -6.43 16.72
CA ILE A 54 -16.51 -7.09 15.75
C ILE A 54 -16.03 -6.09 14.70
N ILE A 55 -16.94 -5.25 14.19
CA ILE A 55 -16.63 -4.21 13.22
C ILE A 55 -15.60 -3.24 13.80
N LEU A 56 -15.82 -2.76 15.04
CA LEU A 56 -14.91 -1.84 15.70
C LEU A 56 -13.54 -2.47 15.95
N ALA A 57 -13.48 -3.70 16.46
CA ALA A 57 -12.24 -4.42 16.70
C ALA A 57 -11.43 -4.60 15.40
N TYR A 58 -12.12 -4.94 14.31
CA TYR A 58 -11.52 -5.04 12.99
C TYR A 58 -10.95 -3.70 12.51
N LEU A 59 -11.73 -2.61 12.59
CA LEU A 59 -11.30 -1.27 12.18
C LEU A 59 -10.07 -0.78 12.95
N ILE A 60 -10.01 -1.04 14.27
CA ILE A 60 -8.85 -0.75 15.10
C ILE A 60 -7.64 -1.55 14.60
N PHE A 61 -7.79 -2.86 14.42
CA PHE A 61 -6.71 -3.72 13.95
C PHE A 61 -6.15 -3.26 12.61
N VAL A 62 -7.00 -3.10 11.58
CA VAL A 62 -6.53 -2.76 10.24
C VAL A 62 -5.90 -1.37 10.18
N THR A 63 -6.44 -0.41 10.95
CA THR A 63 -5.89 0.96 10.98
C THR A 63 -4.53 0.98 11.66
N LEU A 64 -4.40 0.38 12.85
CA LEU A 64 -3.15 0.36 13.58
C LEU A 64 -2.08 -0.45 12.84
N HIS A 65 -2.46 -1.61 12.31
CA HIS A 65 -1.55 -2.48 11.62
C HIS A 65 -1.08 -1.86 10.29
N ALA A 66 -1.98 -1.37 9.45
CA ALA A 66 -1.60 -0.71 8.20
C ALA A 66 -0.73 0.53 8.44
N THR A 67 -0.98 1.30 9.52
CA THR A 67 -0.11 2.43 9.89
C THR A 67 1.26 1.94 10.33
N TRP A 68 1.32 0.92 11.19
CA TRP A 68 2.57 0.35 11.69
C TRP A 68 3.46 -0.20 10.57
N THR A 69 2.88 -0.85 9.55
CA THR A 69 3.67 -1.41 8.43
C THR A 69 4.37 -0.36 7.58
N HIS A 70 4.05 0.94 7.72
CA HIS A 70 4.77 2.02 7.05
C HIS A 70 5.88 2.65 7.91
N CYS A 71 6.00 2.27 9.19
CA CYS A 71 7.02 2.84 10.06
C CYS A 71 8.43 2.57 9.54
N ASN A 72 9.28 3.60 9.54
CA ASN A 72 10.71 3.50 9.20
C ASN A 72 11.57 2.80 10.26
N PHE A 73 10.92 2.26 11.30
CA PHE A 73 11.53 1.45 12.34
C PHE A 73 10.64 0.23 12.58
N GLY A 74 11.26 -0.89 12.93
CA GLY A 74 10.50 -2.08 13.30
C GLY A 74 11.43 -3.21 13.68
N PRO A 75 11.31 -3.76 14.91
CA PRO A 75 11.99 -5.01 15.22
C PRO A 75 11.46 -6.11 14.30
N SER A 76 12.36 -6.92 13.73
CA SER A 76 11.96 -8.11 12.98
C SER A 76 11.56 -9.20 13.97
N ALA A 77 10.26 -9.49 14.06
CA ALA A 77 9.78 -10.69 14.72
C ALA A 77 9.75 -11.83 13.69
N LYS A 78 10.90 -12.47 13.42
CA LYS A 78 11.03 -13.49 12.35
C LYS A 78 9.96 -14.60 12.39
N TRP A 79 9.52 -15.01 13.59
CA TRP A 79 8.46 -16.02 13.73
C TRP A 79 7.07 -15.52 13.29
N LEU A 80 6.85 -14.21 13.32
CA LEU A 80 5.59 -13.55 12.98
C LEU A 80 5.52 -13.15 11.50
N GLU A 81 6.65 -12.98 10.82
CA GLU A 81 6.77 -12.64 9.39
C GLU A 81 6.02 -13.59 8.44
N LYS A 82 5.74 -14.83 8.86
CA LYS A 82 4.91 -15.79 8.10
C LYS A 82 3.40 -15.53 8.21
N TYR A 83 2.98 -14.84 9.26
CA TYR A 83 1.56 -14.63 9.58
C TYR A 83 1.15 -13.18 9.39
N LEU A 84 2.02 -12.23 9.69
CA LEU A 84 1.70 -10.82 9.72
C LEU A 84 2.74 -10.03 8.93
N VAL A 85 2.27 -9.06 8.15
CA VAL A 85 3.13 -8.14 7.41
C VAL A 85 3.93 -7.29 8.39
N MET A 86 5.25 -7.24 8.20
CA MET A 86 6.14 -6.39 8.99
C MET A 86 6.50 -5.12 8.19
N PRO A 87 7.02 -4.06 8.84
CA PRO A 87 7.39 -2.83 8.12
C PRO A 87 8.29 -3.06 6.90
N ARG A 88 9.41 -3.81 7.05
CA ARG A 88 10.30 -4.16 5.93
C ARG A 88 9.55 -4.78 4.73
N TYR A 89 8.51 -5.58 4.98
CA TYR A 89 7.76 -6.27 3.91
C TYR A 89 6.98 -5.26 3.07
N HIS A 90 6.31 -4.33 3.74
CA HIS A 90 5.55 -3.28 3.08
C HIS A 90 6.44 -2.18 2.49
N HIS A 91 7.61 -1.93 3.05
CA HIS A 91 8.61 -1.08 2.42
C HIS A 91 9.03 -1.63 1.04
N TRP A 92 9.20 -2.95 0.92
CA TRP A 92 9.46 -3.59 -0.37
C TRP A 92 8.29 -3.47 -1.37
N HIS A 93 7.06 -3.30 -0.90
CA HIS A 93 5.93 -2.97 -1.78
C HIS A 93 6.04 -1.55 -2.35
N HIS A 94 6.59 -0.62 -1.57
CA HIS A 94 6.77 0.79 -1.91
C HIS A 94 8.06 1.13 -2.66
N THR A 95 8.88 0.14 -2.96
CA THR A 95 10.18 0.38 -3.58
C THR A 95 10.06 0.78 -5.05
N SER A 96 11.02 1.58 -5.52
CA SER A 96 11.30 1.79 -6.95
C SER A 96 12.43 0.87 -7.47
N GLN A 97 12.83 -0.13 -6.68
CA GLN A 97 13.75 -1.19 -7.10
C GLN A 97 13.05 -2.21 -8.00
N LYS A 98 13.71 -2.61 -9.08
CA LYS A 98 13.15 -3.53 -10.10
C LYS A 98 12.70 -4.86 -9.48
N GLU A 99 13.40 -5.30 -8.45
CA GLU A 99 13.19 -6.54 -7.72
C GLU A 99 11.86 -6.55 -6.94
N GLY A 100 11.40 -5.37 -6.48
CA GLY A 100 10.17 -5.21 -5.70
C GLY A 100 8.97 -4.69 -6.49
N ILE A 101 9.14 -4.33 -7.77
CA ILE A 101 8.02 -3.93 -8.62
C ILE A 101 6.99 -5.06 -8.72
N ASP A 102 5.72 -4.72 -8.51
CA ASP A 102 4.60 -5.66 -8.54
C ASP A 102 4.71 -6.82 -7.52
N LYS A 103 5.27 -6.53 -6.33
CA LYS A 103 5.38 -7.49 -5.21
C LYS A 103 4.60 -7.02 -3.98
N ASN A 104 4.32 -7.97 -3.08
CA ASN A 104 3.83 -7.72 -1.72
C ASN A 104 2.55 -6.88 -1.64
N PHE A 105 1.50 -7.29 -2.35
CA PHE A 105 0.24 -6.55 -2.42
C PHE A 105 -0.61 -6.64 -1.14
N ALA A 106 -0.39 -7.63 -0.28
CA ALA A 106 -1.13 -7.78 0.96
C ALA A 106 -0.60 -6.83 2.03
N ILE A 107 -1.52 -6.13 2.70
CA ILE A 107 -1.20 -5.21 3.79
C ILE A 107 -1.16 -5.88 5.16
N HIS A 108 -1.87 -6.99 5.35
CA HIS A 108 -1.96 -7.65 6.67
C HIS A 108 -1.36 -9.03 6.70
N PHE A 109 -1.59 -9.83 5.67
CA PHE A 109 -1.31 -11.26 5.69
C PHE A 109 -0.45 -11.68 4.50
N PRO A 110 0.85 -11.96 4.70
CA PRO A 110 1.80 -12.21 3.60
C PRO A 110 1.57 -13.54 2.87
N TRP A 111 0.78 -14.47 3.46
CA TRP A 111 0.43 -15.72 2.82
C TRP A 111 -0.42 -15.52 1.56
N ILE A 112 -1.15 -14.40 1.45
CA ILE A 112 -1.91 -14.04 0.26
C ILE A 112 -0.94 -13.87 -0.92
N ASP A 113 0.14 -13.12 -0.75
CA ASP A 113 1.15 -12.96 -1.81
C ASP A 113 1.91 -14.26 -2.11
N ARG A 114 2.05 -15.17 -1.14
CA ARG A 114 2.59 -16.52 -1.42
C ARG A 114 1.65 -17.32 -2.31
N LEU A 115 0.35 -17.23 -2.05
CA LEU A 115 -0.69 -17.91 -2.84
C LEU A 115 -0.73 -17.41 -4.29
N PHE A 116 -0.55 -16.10 -4.50
CA PHE A 116 -0.61 -15.48 -5.83
C PHE A 116 0.76 -15.29 -6.51
N GLY A 117 1.85 -15.79 -5.92
CA GLY A 117 3.19 -15.72 -6.53
C GLY A 117 3.82 -14.32 -6.56
N THR A 118 3.39 -13.43 -5.66
CA THR A 118 3.80 -12.02 -5.60
C THR A 118 4.65 -11.71 -4.36
N TYR A 119 5.00 -12.74 -3.58
CA TYR A 119 5.83 -12.62 -2.38
C TYR A 119 7.30 -12.33 -2.70
N TYR A 120 7.87 -11.30 -2.09
CA TYR A 120 9.29 -10.95 -2.15
C TYR A 120 9.75 -10.35 -0.82
N TYR A 121 10.69 -10.99 -0.11
CA TYR A 121 11.03 -10.54 1.24
C TYR A 121 12.49 -10.85 1.66
N PRO A 122 13.49 -10.20 1.04
CA PRO A 122 14.90 -10.37 1.41
C PRO A 122 15.19 -9.73 2.77
N ASP A 123 16.17 -10.25 3.50
CA ASP A 123 16.51 -9.82 4.88
C ASP A 123 17.03 -8.36 5.00
N GLU A 124 17.18 -7.65 3.87
CA GLU A 124 17.56 -6.24 3.80
C GLU A 124 16.36 -5.31 3.59
N TRP A 125 16.55 -4.04 3.90
CA TRP A 125 15.59 -2.97 3.58
C TRP A 125 15.81 -2.48 2.15
N PRO A 126 14.75 -2.01 1.46
CA PRO A 126 14.92 -1.37 0.17
C PRO A 126 15.70 -0.06 0.30
N GLU A 127 16.50 0.24 -0.72
CA GLU A 127 17.39 1.39 -0.79
C GLU A 127 16.68 2.66 -1.29
N ARG A 128 15.62 2.49 -2.09
CA ARG A 128 14.91 3.60 -2.74
C ARG A 128 13.41 3.37 -2.79
N TYR A 129 12.68 4.47 -2.67
CA TYR A 129 11.22 4.55 -2.74
C TYR A 129 10.80 5.56 -3.81
N GLY A 130 9.50 5.65 -4.04
CA GLY A 130 8.92 6.52 -5.06
C GLY A 130 8.53 5.72 -6.30
N LEU A 131 8.23 6.44 -7.39
CA LEU A 131 7.87 5.82 -8.66
C LEU A 131 9.12 5.51 -9.50
N ASP A 132 9.06 4.43 -10.27
CA ASP A 132 10.09 4.09 -11.26
C ASP A 132 9.78 4.79 -12.60
N GLY A 133 10.54 5.85 -12.92
CA GLY A 133 10.43 6.56 -14.20
C GLY A 133 9.17 7.42 -14.40
N GLU A 134 8.29 7.50 -13.41
CA GLU A 134 7.07 8.30 -13.50
C GLU A 134 7.12 9.53 -12.58
N GLU A 135 6.67 10.67 -13.09
CA GLU A 135 6.40 11.85 -12.26
C GLU A 135 4.89 12.00 -12.05
N ILE A 136 4.53 12.59 -10.91
CA ILE A 136 3.16 13.05 -10.63
C ILE A 136 3.19 14.54 -10.32
N ALA A 137 2.04 15.19 -10.48
CA ALA A 137 1.85 16.58 -10.14
C ALA A 137 2.34 16.89 -8.71
N ARG A 138 2.89 18.09 -8.53
CA ARG A 138 3.33 18.58 -7.22
C ARG A 138 2.18 19.21 -6.45
N GLY A 139 2.26 19.11 -5.12
CA GLY A 139 1.30 19.73 -4.21
C GLY A 139 -0.05 19.00 -4.18
N PHE A 140 -0.82 19.31 -3.14
CA PHE A 140 -2.09 18.64 -2.85
C PHE A 140 -3.09 18.76 -4.01
N VAL A 141 -3.28 19.96 -4.54
CA VAL A 141 -4.26 20.22 -5.63
C VAL A 141 -3.88 19.46 -6.89
N GLY A 142 -2.61 19.49 -7.28
CA GLY A 142 -2.11 18.76 -8.45
C GLY A 142 -2.35 17.26 -8.33
N GLN A 143 -1.99 16.68 -7.19
CA GLN A 143 -2.15 15.25 -6.91
C GLN A 143 -3.62 14.82 -6.80
N THR A 144 -4.52 15.74 -6.51
CA THR A 144 -5.97 15.49 -6.46
C THR A 144 -6.60 15.49 -7.85
N ILE A 145 -6.12 16.31 -8.78
CA ILE A 145 -6.76 16.50 -10.09
C ILE A 145 -6.12 15.61 -11.17
N GLU A 146 -4.80 15.48 -11.18
CA GLU A 146 -4.06 14.75 -12.22
C GLU A 146 -4.53 13.29 -12.40
N PRO A 147 -4.89 12.52 -11.35
CA PRO A 147 -5.39 11.16 -11.53
C PRO A 147 -6.67 11.06 -12.38
N PHE A 148 -7.41 12.15 -12.57
CA PHE A 148 -8.58 12.22 -13.46
C PHE A 148 -8.24 12.60 -14.91
N THR A 149 -7.08 13.23 -15.18
CA THR A 149 -6.68 13.67 -16.52
C THR A 149 -5.68 12.72 -17.22
N LYS A 150 -5.79 12.51 -18.54
CA LYS A 150 -4.91 11.57 -19.27
C LYS A 150 -3.43 11.93 -19.01
N ARG A 151 -2.71 11.01 -18.36
CA ARG A 151 -1.28 11.17 -18.08
C ARG A 151 -0.51 11.24 -19.40
N LYS A 152 0.28 12.28 -19.62
CA LYS A 152 1.32 12.22 -20.65
C LYS A 152 2.38 11.26 -20.12
N ARG A 153 2.57 10.12 -20.79
CA ARG A 153 3.78 9.32 -20.58
C ARG A 153 4.95 10.21 -20.96
N THR A 154 5.83 10.52 -20.01
CA THR A 154 7.15 11.05 -20.35
C THR A 154 7.88 9.96 -21.16
N PRO A 155 8.54 10.30 -22.27
CA PRO A 155 9.24 9.32 -23.13
C PRO A 155 10.28 8.49 -22.39
#